data_AF-A0A495ZFR5-F1
#
_entry.id   AF-A0A495ZFR5-F1
#
_cell.length_a   1.000
_cell.length_b   1.000
_cell.length_c   1.000
_cell.angle_alpha   90.00
_cell.angle_beta   90.00
_cell.angle_gamma   90.00
#
_symmetry.space_group_name_H-M   'P 1'
#
loop_
_entity.id
_entity.type
_entity.pdbx_description
1 polymer ?
#
loop_
_entity_poly.entity_id
_entity_poly.type
_entity_poly.pdbx_seq_one_letter_code
_entity_poly.pdbx_strand_id
1 'polypeptide(L)'
;MAEKMSCPFCGTQVEYAIENSPDWYRDPSLPVYRINCHDECRQYWLEAISDPHPQIDPAILAFLDSLDAEQRTFISESTRHACDNGILIVYNKNILQYLVTDWHYVKAAVRLYAFDDVSFQISGIGFDVANMLFFLDTDDARFTLRLYRAGTSIDKIRSEIYWLQVLWNEEQIKTLSPVAGRDDEMIQSISPNDLPIRYATVYNWIPGETLHGLSAAEKTPELIRSLGVMVGRMHAVSETLELPSWFTRPRYDTDWITAKIQAALGNDTDTSAAELAKLSALSSRFSQFVAEHGEERDVFGLIHSDLEPHNIIISDGQPCPVDVMEFGSGYYISDILTLSRHFSEDEQTIFFQGYQEIRPLPTDYRQQLALFEELYML
;
A
#
# COMPACT_ATOMS: atom_id res chain seq x y z
N MET A 1 35.44 -18.67 -12.84
CA MET A 1 34.60 -19.80 -12.38
C MET A 1 33.51 -19.17 -11.55
N ALA A 2 32.23 -19.52 -11.76
CA ALA A 2 31.18 -19.09 -10.86
C ALA A 2 31.50 -19.65 -9.46
N GLU A 3 31.61 -18.76 -8.47
CA GLU A 3 31.81 -19.19 -7.09
C GLU A 3 30.51 -19.83 -6.61
N LYS A 4 30.64 -20.93 -5.86
CA LYS A 4 29.50 -21.70 -5.37
C LYS A 4 29.46 -21.64 -3.85
N MET A 5 28.27 -21.55 -3.30
CA MET A 5 28.01 -21.63 -1.87
C MET A 5 26.73 -22.40 -1.59
N SER A 6 26.51 -22.78 -0.33
CA SER A 6 25.20 -23.21 0.13
C SER A 6 24.30 -21.99 0.29
N CYS A 7 23.12 -21.99 -0.32
CA CYS A 7 22.11 -20.95 -0.15
C CYS A 7 21.80 -20.78 1.35
N PRO A 8 21.96 -19.58 1.93
CA PRO A 8 21.71 -19.38 3.35
C PRO A 8 20.26 -19.60 3.79
N PHE A 9 19.29 -19.50 2.86
CA PHE A 9 17.87 -19.70 3.17
C PHE A 9 17.45 -21.18 3.06
N CYS A 10 17.70 -21.83 1.92
CA CYS A 10 17.19 -23.18 1.64
C CYS A 10 18.25 -24.30 1.64
N GLY A 11 19.54 -23.98 1.71
CA GLY A 11 20.64 -24.97 1.73
C GLY A 11 21.04 -25.53 0.35
N THR A 12 20.33 -25.20 -0.73
CA THR A 12 20.69 -25.62 -2.09
C THR A 12 22.05 -25.06 -2.51
N GLN A 13 22.85 -25.81 -3.26
CA GLN A 13 24.10 -25.30 -3.83
C GLN A 13 23.79 -24.29 -4.95
N VAL A 14 24.30 -23.08 -4.81
CA VAL A 14 23.96 -21.92 -5.67
C VAL A 14 25.20 -21.20 -6.16
N GLU A 15 25.04 -20.49 -7.27
CA GLU A 15 26.02 -19.54 -7.76
C GLU A 15 25.81 -18.19 -7.09
N TYR A 16 26.92 -17.52 -6.76
CA TYR A 16 26.88 -16.15 -6.26
C TYR A 16 27.90 -15.27 -6.96
N ALA A 17 27.65 -13.96 -6.89
CA ALA A 17 28.59 -12.93 -7.30
C ALA A 17 28.66 -11.85 -6.22
N ILE A 18 29.85 -11.31 -5.99
CA ILE A 18 30.04 -10.12 -5.17
C ILE A 18 29.99 -8.91 -6.10
N GLU A 19 29.08 -8.00 -5.82
CA GLU A 19 28.86 -6.78 -6.60
C GLU A 19 28.57 -5.61 -5.67
N ASN A 20 28.55 -4.41 -6.23
CA ASN A 20 28.09 -3.23 -5.52
C ASN A 20 26.58 -3.30 -5.30
N SER A 21 26.10 -2.73 -4.19
CA SER A 21 24.68 -2.74 -3.88
C SER A 21 23.89 -1.96 -4.94
N PRO A 22 22.62 -2.32 -5.18
CA PRO A 22 21.80 -1.60 -6.14
C PRO A 22 21.70 -0.11 -5.79
N ASP A 23 21.58 0.77 -6.79
CA ASP A 23 21.59 2.22 -6.59
C ASP A 23 20.50 2.74 -5.62
N TRP A 24 19.42 1.98 -5.48
CA TRP A 24 18.31 2.27 -4.55
C TRP A 24 18.58 1.84 -3.11
N TYR A 25 19.61 1.03 -2.85
CA TYR A 25 19.91 0.50 -1.53
C TYR A 25 20.94 1.36 -0.80
N ARG A 26 20.52 2.00 0.30
CA ARG A 26 21.31 2.72 1.32
C ARG A 26 22.58 3.43 0.86
N ASP A 27 23.62 2.66 0.52
CA ASP A 27 24.88 3.12 -0.05
C ASP A 27 25.28 2.19 -1.22
N PRO A 28 25.21 2.67 -2.47
CA PRO A 28 25.55 1.90 -3.67
C PRO A 28 27.00 1.41 -3.72
N SER A 29 27.90 1.95 -2.88
CA SER A 29 29.28 1.49 -2.79
C SER A 29 29.47 0.28 -1.87
N LEU A 30 28.45 -0.07 -1.08
CA LEU A 30 28.51 -1.24 -0.20
C LEU A 30 28.53 -2.52 -1.03
N PRO A 31 29.40 -3.48 -0.71
CA PRO A 31 29.37 -4.79 -1.35
C PRO A 31 28.14 -5.58 -0.91
N VAL A 32 27.60 -6.37 -1.84
CA VAL A 32 26.52 -7.33 -1.60
C VAL A 32 26.82 -8.66 -2.30
N TYR A 33 26.30 -9.74 -1.73
CA TYR A 33 26.34 -11.06 -2.35
C TYR A 33 25.04 -11.29 -3.12
N ARG A 34 25.08 -11.20 -4.46
CA ARG A 34 23.96 -11.59 -5.31
C ARG A 34 23.90 -13.11 -5.41
N ILE A 35 22.87 -13.71 -4.82
CA ILE A 35 22.66 -15.15 -4.77
C ILE A 35 21.64 -15.55 -5.82
N ASN A 36 21.98 -16.52 -6.67
CA ASN A 36 21.09 -17.06 -7.71
C ASN A 36 20.64 -18.47 -7.31
N CYS A 37 19.49 -18.55 -6.65
CA CYS A 37 18.86 -19.78 -6.20
C CYS A 37 17.66 -20.13 -7.10
N HIS A 38 17.95 -20.45 -8.37
CA HIS A 38 16.96 -20.51 -9.47
C HIS A 38 15.63 -21.19 -9.13
N ASP A 39 15.65 -22.35 -8.49
CA ASP A 39 14.44 -23.16 -8.27
C ASP A 39 13.73 -22.89 -6.94
N GLU A 40 14.47 -22.46 -5.91
CA GLU A 40 13.95 -22.37 -4.54
C GLU A 40 13.68 -20.94 -4.11
N CYS A 41 14.71 -20.09 -3.97
CA CYS A 41 14.57 -18.73 -3.46
C CYS A 41 14.57 -17.65 -4.54
N ARG A 42 14.76 -18.01 -5.81
CA ARG A 42 15.05 -17.09 -6.93
C ARG A 42 16.31 -16.26 -6.68
N GLN A 43 16.30 -14.97 -6.99
CA GLN A 43 17.44 -14.08 -6.86
C GLN A 43 17.24 -13.11 -5.69
N TYR A 44 18.27 -12.96 -4.86
CA TYR A 44 18.29 -11.98 -3.76
C TYR A 44 19.72 -11.56 -3.44
N TRP A 45 19.88 -10.54 -2.60
CA TRP A 45 21.16 -10.05 -2.14
C TRP A 45 21.30 -10.19 -0.63
N LEU A 46 22.53 -10.43 -0.15
CA LEU A 46 22.89 -10.30 1.25
C LEU A 46 23.89 -9.16 1.43
N GLU A 47 23.71 -8.36 2.47
CA GLU A 47 24.68 -7.31 2.84
C GLU A 47 26.03 -7.94 3.22
N ALA A 48 27.11 -7.30 2.75
CA ALA A 48 28.47 -7.69 3.09
C ALA A 48 29.21 -6.58 3.84
N ILE A 49 30.20 -7.00 4.62
CA ILE A 49 31.15 -6.10 5.27
C ILE A 49 32.47 -6.07 4.49
N SER A 50 33.07 -4.88 4.42
CA SER A 50 34.26 -4.59 3.61
C SER A 50 35.57 -4.74 4.41
N ASP A 51 35.93 -5.92 4.96
CA ASP A 51 37.29 -6.13 5.53
C ASP A 51 37.59 -7.62 5.86
N PRO A 52 38.75 -8.20 5.46
CA PRO A 52 39.77 -7.75 4.48
C PRO A 52 39.41 -8.11 3.03
N HIS A 53 38.35 -8.89 2.85
CA HIS A 53 37.67 -9.15 1.60
C HIS A 53 36.16 -9.10 1.88
N PRO A 54 35.31 -8.72 0.90
CA PRO A 54 33.87 -8.70 1.12
C PRO A 54 33.39 -10.08 1.58
N GLN A 55 32.74 -10.12 2.75
CA GLN A 55 32.14 -11.31 3.31
C GLN A 55 30.70 -10.98 3.73
N ILE A 56 29.78 -11.93 3.58
CA ILE A 56 28.42 -11.79 4.12
C ILE A 56 28.53 -11.36 5.57
N ASP A 57 27.75 -10.36 5.97
CA ASP A 57 27.75 -9.88 7.35
C ASP A 57 27.56 -11.07 8.31
N PRO A 58 28.52 -11.38 9.20
CA PRO A 58 28.41 -12.49 10.14
C PRO A 58 27.15 -12.43 11.01
N ALA A 59 26.59 -11.23 11.23
CA ALA A 59 25.36 -11.04 11.97
C ALA A 59 24.13 -11.60 11.22
N ILE A 60 24.14 -11.62 9.88
CA ILE A 60 23.13 -12.29 9.05
C ILE A 60 23.21 -13.80 9.24
N LEU A 61 24.41 -14.38 9.09
CA LEU A 61 24.61 -15.82 9.18
C LEU A 61 24.25 -16.33 10.58
N ALA A 62 24.73 -15.66 11.63
CA ALA A 62 24.40 -15.99 13.01
C ALA A 62 22.88 -15.90 13.29
N PHE A 63 22.18 -14.94 12.67
CA PHE A 63 20.72 -14.87 12.78
C PHE A 63 20.05 -16.05 12.08
N LEU A 64 20.41 -16.36 10.83
CA LEU A 64 19.85 -17.50 10.09
C LEU A 64 20.11 -18.83 10.82
N ASP A 65 21.28 -19.02 11.41
CA ASP A 65 21.63 -20.20 12.21
C ASP A 65 20.82 -20.35 13.49
N SER A 66 20.20 -19.27 13.98
CA SER A 66 19.29 -19.32 15.12
C SER A 66 17.86 -19.71 14.75
N LEU A 67 17.52 -19.74 13.46
CA LEU A 67 16.16 -20.02 12.97
C LEU A 67 15.90 -21.52 12.84
N ASP A 68 14.65 -21.91 13.13
CA ASP A 68 14.17 -23.26 12.86
C ASP A 68 13.86 -23.49 11.37
N ALA A 69 13.51 -24.73 11.03
CA ALA A 69 13.22 -25.10 9.64
C ALA A 69 11.99 -24.39 9.06
N GLU A 70 10.96 -24.14 9.87
CA GLU A 70 9.71 -23.50 9.43
C GLU A 70 9.95 -22.02 9.10
N GLN A 71 10.72 -21.33 9.95
CA GLN A 71 11.15 -19.95 9.73
C GLN A 71 12.05 -19.81 8.51
N ARG A 72 12.98 -20.75 8.30
CA ARG A 72 13.83 -20.77 7.09
C ARG A 72 13.02 -21.00 5.81
N THR A 73 12.07 -21.92 5.85
CA THR A 73 11.13 -22.14 4.74
C THR A 73 10.33 -20.87 4.47
N PHE A 74 9.76 -20.24 5.50
CA PHE A 74 9.01 -18.99 5.33
C PHE A 74 9.85 -17.88 4.68
N ILE A 75 11.10 -17.69 5.09
CA ILE A 75 12.00 -16.71 4.46
C ILE A 75 12.23 -17.06 2.99
N SER A 76 12.57 -18.33 2.70
CA SER A 76 12.82 -18.81 1.35
C SER A 76 11.62 -18.56 0.42
N GLU A 77 10.42 -18.93 0.86
CA GLU A 77 9.18 -18.77 0.11
C GLU A 77 8.81 -17.30 -0.07
N SER A 78 8.99 -16.50 0.98
CA SER A 78 8.80 -15.05 0.92
C SER A 78 9.75 -14.39 -0.09
N THR A 79 11.02 -14.78 -0.11
CA THR A 79 11.99 -14.28 -1.10
C THR A 79 11.59 -14.67 -2.52
N ARG A 80 11.20 -15.93 -2.73
CA ARG A 80 10.71 -16.41 -4.03
C ARG A 80 9.53 -15.58 -4.49
N HIS A 81 8.52 -15.41 -3.64
CA HIS A 81 7.30 -14.69 -3.98
C HIS A 81 7.55 -13.21 -4.26
N ALA A 82 8.39 -12.54 -3.47
CA ALA A 82 8.82 -11.17 -3.77
C ALA A 82 9.49 -11.08 -5.16
N CYS A 83 10.42 -11.98 -5.45
CA CYS A 83 11.12 -12.00 -6.73
C CYS A 83 10.18 -12.30 -7.92
N ASP A 84 9.21 -13.21 -7.76
CA ASP A 84 8.21 -13.54 -8.78
C ASP A 84 7.27 -12.33 -9.06
N ASN A 85 7.13 -11.40 -8.10
CA ASN A 85 6.44 -10.11 -8.25
C ASN A 85 7.38 -8.96 -8.67
N GLY A 86 8.59 -9.27 -9.13
CA GLY A 86 9.56 -8.28 -9.61
C GLY A 86 10.24 -7.47 -8.49
N ILE A 87 10.10 -7.88 -7.24
CA ILE A 87 10.67 -7.20 -6.08
C ILE A 87 11.98 -7.87 -5.68
N LEU A 88 13.03 -7.07 -5.71
CA LEU A 88 14.41 -7.46 -5.43
C LEU A 88 14.79 -6.98 -4.03
N ILE A 89 15.32 -7.88 -3.19
CA ILE A 89 15.58 -7.59 -1.78
C ILE A 89 17.08 -7.72 -1.46
N VAL A 90 17.63 -6.69 -0.81
CA VAL A 90 18.91 -6.78 -0.12
C VAL A 90 18.64 -7.06 1.35
N TYR A 91 18.95 -8.28 1.79
CA TYR A 91 18.78 -8.69 3.17
C TYR A 91 19.97 -8.26 4.02
N ASN A 92 19.68 -7.44 5.01
CA ASN A 92 20.51 -7.27 6.20
C ASN A 92 19.85 -7.99 7.38
N LYS A 93 20.55 -8.03 8.53
CA LYS A 93 20.02 -8.66 9.75
C LYS A 93 18.66 -8.09 10.16
N ASN A 94 18.44 -6.78 10.06
CA ASN A 94 17.20 -6.15 10.52
C ASN A 94 16.01 -6.59 9.65
N ILE A 95 16.16 -6.65 8.32
CA ILE A 95 15.09 -7.10 7.41
C ILE A 95 14.69 -8.55 7.71
N LEU A 96 15.67 -9.43 7.94
CA LEU A 96 15.40 -10.82 8.33
C LEU A 96 14.71 -10.90 9.71
N GLN A 97 15.14 -10.07 10.66
CA GLN A 97 14.49 -9.98 11.98
C GLN A 97 13.04 -9.50 11.87
N TYR A 98 12.75 -8.52 11.02
CA TYR A 98 11.37 -8.05 10.80
C TYR A 98 10.51 -9.16 10.20
N LEU A 99 10.97 -9.85 9.15
CA LEU A 99 10.26 -10.98 8.55
C LEU A 99 9.92 -12.09 9.56
N VAL A 100 10.87 -12.50 10.37
CA VAL A 100 10.64 -13.54 11.40
C VAL A 100 9.73 -13.03 12.52
N THR A 101 9.84 -11.74 12.87
CA THR A 101 8.94 -11.11 13.83
C THR A 101 7.51 -11.09 13.31
N ASP A 102 7.31 -10.68 12.06
CA ASP A 102 6.00 -10.67 11.40
C ASP A 102 5.43 -12.08 11.25
N TRP A 103 6.28 -13.06 10.94
CA TRP A 103 5.89 -14.47 10.94
C TRP A 103 5.29 -14.93 12.28
N HIS A 104 5.90 -14.54 13.41
CA HIS A 104 5.34 -14.85 14.73
C HIS A 104 3.97 -14.18 14.96
N TYR A 105 3.82 -12.92 14.54
CA TYR A 105 2.53 -12.22 14.61
C TYR A 105 1.46 -12.90 13.76
N VAL A 106 1.75 -13.23 12.50
CA VAL A 106 0.77 -13.86 11.61
C VAL A 106 0.41 -15.26 12.10
N LYS A 107 1.40 -16.06 12.54
CA LYS A 107 1.14 -17.39 13.12
C LYS A 107 0.25 -17.34 14.36
N ALA A 108 0.34 -16.27 15.16
CA ALA A 108 -0.57 -16.04 16.28
C ALA A 108 -1.94 -15.51 15.81
N ALA A 109 -1.95 -14.59 14.84
CA ALA A 109 -3.15 -13.97 14.28
C ALA A 109 -4.10 -15.01 13.70
N VAL A 110 -3.59 -15.91 12.85
CA VAL A 110 -4.43 -16.90 12.14
C VAL A 110 -5.19 -17.82 13.10
N ARG A 111 -4.65 -18.08 14.30
CA ARG A 111 -5.31 -18.89 15.33
C ARG A 111 -6.52 -18.21 15.96
N LEU A 112 -6.62 -16.89 15.83
CA LEU A 112 -7.75 -16.10 16.32
C LEU A 112 -8.94 -16.15 15.35
N TYR A 113 -8.74 -16.63 14.13
CA TYR A 113 -9.79 -16.81 13.12
C TYR A 113 -10.29 -18.25 13.05
N ALA A 114 -11.49 -18.43 12.51
CA ALA A 114 -12.13 -19.73 12.32
C ALA A 114 -11.65 -20.42 11.02
N PHE A 115 -10.33 -20.47 10.81
CA PHE A 115 -9.72 -21.17 9.69
C PHE A 115 -9.17 -22.53 10.14
N ASP A 116 -9.34 -23.52 9.27
CA ASP A 116 -8.70 -24.83 9.37
C ASP A 116 -7.56 -24.89 8.34
N ASP A 117 -6.45 -25.53 8.69
CA ASP A 117 -5.30 -25.79 7.81
C ASP A 117 -4.84 -24.59 6.95
N VAL A 118 -4.58 -23.46 7.61
CA VAL A 118 -4.15 -22.21 6.98
C VAL A 118 -2.65 -22.16 6.71
N SER A 119 -2.29 -21.90 5.45
CA SER A 119 -0.96 -21.47 5.06
C SER A 119 -0.94 -19.95 4.85
N PHE A 120 0.23 -19.33 5.00
CA PHE A 120 0.35 -17.89 4.77
C PHE A 120 1.67 -17.53 4.13
N GLN A 121 1.63 -16.50 3.30
CA GLN A 121 2.77 -15.96 2.59
C GLN A 121 2.65 -14.44 2.49
N ILE A 122 3.77 -13.74 2.35
CA ILE A 122 3.76 -12.29 2.13
C ILE A 122 3.11 -11.98 0.78
N SER A 123 2.45 -10.82 0.64
CA SER A 123 1.81 -10.42 -0.63
C SER A 123 2.81 -10.21 -1.78
N GLY A 124 4.09 -9.97 -1.47
CA GLY A 124 5.13 -9.63 -2.44
C GLY A 124 5.11 -8.13 -2.77
N ILE A 125 3.99 -7.61 -3.29
CA ILE A 125 3.81 -6.19 -3.65
C ILE A 125 3.76 -5.31 -2.40
N GLY A 126 4.50 -4.20 -2.43
CA GLY A 126 4.49 -3.20 -1.37
C GLY A 126 5.05 -3.76 -0.06
N PHE A 127 6.37 -3.97 -0.02
CA PHE A 127 7.10 -4.32 1.20
C PHE A 127 7.08 -3.13 2.19
N ASP A 128 5.90 -2.67 2.57
CA ASP A 128 5.68 -1.77 3.68
C ASP A 128 5.92 -2.59 4.94
N VAL A 129 7.17 -2.59 5.39
CA VAL A 129 7.60 -3.19 6.65
C VAL A 129 6.80 -2.66 7.85
N ALA A 130 6.08 -1.54 7.70
CA ALA A 130 5.19 -1.04 8.73
C ALA A 130 3.81 -1.71 8.70
N ASN A 131 3.19 -1.93 7.54
CA ASN A 131 1.84 -2.49 7.42
C ASN A 131 1.79 -3.64 6.43
N MET A 132 2.41 -4.76 6.79
CA MET A 132 2.55 -5.91 5.91
C MET A 132 1.21 -6.56 5.56
N LEU A 133 1.09 -6.93 4.28
CA LEU A 133 0.02 -7.74 3.75
C LEU A 133 0.49 -9.19 3.58
N PHE A 134 -0.38 -10.11 3.95
CA PHE A 134 -0.21 -11.54 3.80
C PHE A 134 -1.38 -12.12 3.05
N PHE A 135 -1.10 -13.07 2.16
CA PHE A 135 -2.13 -13.96 1.65
C PHE A 135 -2.26 -15.12 2.61
N LEU A 136 -3.50 -15.42 2.99
CA LEU A 136 -3.84 -16.62 3.73
C LEU A 136 -4.57 -17.56 2.78
N ASP A 137 -4.08 -18.78 2.66
CA ASP A 137 -4.63 -19.79 1.79
C ASP A 137 -5.10 -20.96 2.66
N THR A 138 -6.40 -21.27 2.56
CA THR A 138 -7.06 -22.45 3.14
C THR A 138 -7.43 -23.42 2.01
N ASP A 139 -7.93 -24.61 2.33
CA ASP A 139 -8.34 -25.60 1.31
C ASP A 139 -9.40 -25.06 0.33
N ASP A 140 -10.33 -24.24 0.83
CA ASP A 140 -11.50 -23.79 0.06
C ASP A 140 -11.46 -22.31 -0.36
N ALA A 141 -10.60 -21.51 0.28
CA ALA A 141 -10.66 -20.06 0.15
C ALA A 141 -9.31 -19.38 0.38
N ARG A 142 -9.17 -18.21 -0.24
CA ARG A 142 -8.07 -17.27 -0.02
C ARG A 142 -8.57 -16.05 0.75
N PHE A 143 -7.69 -15.45 1.52
CA PHE A 143 -7.93 -14.21 2.26
C PHE A 143 -6.69 -13.31 2.21
N THR A 144 -6.89 -12.05 2.58
CA THR A 144 -5.79 -11.11 2.79
C THR A 144 -5.76 -10.70 4.26
N LEU A 145 -4.64 -10.90 4.93
CA LEU A 145 -4.39 -10.40 6.28
C LEU A 145 -3.53 -9.15 6.21
N ARG A 146 -3.93 -8.10 6.94
CA ARG A 146 -3.10 -6.93 7.18
C ARG A 146 -2.59 -6.94 8.61
N LEU A 147 -1.28 -6.83 8.77
CA LEU A 147 -0.63 -6.71 10.07
C LEU A 147 -0.13 -5.27 10.26
N TYR A 148 -0.83 -4.51 11.09
CA TYR A 148 -0.55 -3.09 11.31
C TYR A 148 0.73 -2.86 12.10
N ARG A 149 1.39 -1.73 11.87
CA ARG A 149 2.60 -1.33 12.59
C ARG A 149 2.37 -1.32 14.11
N ALA A 150 3.40 -1.67 14.87
CA ALA A 150 3.41 -1.43 16.31
C ALA A 150 3.16 0.06 16.60
N GLY A 151 2.22 0.34 17.52
CA GLY A 151 1.81 1.70 17.88
C GLY A 151 0.72 2.30 17.00
N THR A 152 0.21 1.60 15.98
CA THR A 152 -0.97 2.05 15.24
C THR A 152 -2.18 2.18 16.18
N SER A 153 -2.85 3.32 16.12
CA SER A 153 -4.06 3.57 16.93
C SER A 153 -5.19 2.64 16.52
N ILE A 154 -5.82 1.99 17.49
CA ILE A 154 -6.99 1.15 17.25
C ILE A 154 -8.15 1.94 16.64
N ASP A 155 -8.31 3.22 16.98
CA ASP A 155 -9.40 4.05 16.42
C ASP A 155 -9.16 4.37 14.93
N LYS A 156 -7.90 4.42 14.48
CA LYS A 156 -7.58 4.55 13.03
C LYS A 156 -8.03 3.30 12.28
N ILE A 157 -7.72 2.12 12.81
CA ILE A 157 -8.11 0.83 12.22
C ILE A 157 -9.63 0.67 12.26
N ARG A 158 -10.27 1.03 13.39
CA ARG A 158 -11.74 1.03 13.51
C ARG A 158 -12.39 1.93 12.47
N SER A 159 -11.79 3.07 12.17
CA SER A 159 -12.28 3.97 11.12
C SER A 159 -12.17 3.34 9.73
N GLU A 160 -11.09 2.61 9.42
CA GLU A 160 -10.94 1.85 8.16
C GLU A 160 -12.04 0.80 8.01
N ILE A 161 -12.24 -0.04 9.04
CA ILE A 161 -13.29 -1.07 9.03
C ILE A 161 -14.67 -0.44 8.88
N TYR A 162 -14.95 0.65 9.60
CA TYR A 162 -16.21 1.38 9.49
C TYR A 162 -16.45 1.88 8.07
N TRP A 163 -15.46 2.51 7.45
CA TRP A 163 -15.57 3.01 6.08
C TRP A 163 -15.83 1.89 5.07
N LEU A 164 -15.11 0.78 5.16
CA LEU A 164 -15.34 -0.39 4.32
C LEU A 164 -16.77 -0.94 4.46
N GLN A 165 -17.26 -1.03 5.70
CA GLN A 165 -18.63 -1.49 5.96
C GLN A 165 -19.69 -0.53 5.41
N VAL A 166 -19.48 0.78 5.51
CA VAL A 166 -20.37 1.80 4.94
C VAL A 166 -20.43 1.65 3.41
N LEU A 167 -19.27 1.55 2.73
CA LEU A 167 -19.20 1.37 1.28
C LEU A 167 -19.95 0.12 0.80
N TRP A 168 -19.84 -0.99 1.54
CA TRP A 168 -20.56 -2.22 1.27
C TRP A 168 -22.08 -2.06 1.42
N ASN A 169 -22.53 -1.44 2.52
CA ASN A 169 -23.93 -1.45 2.92
C ASN A 169 -24.78 -0.37 2.25
N GLU A 170 -24.22 0.82 2.04
CA GLU A 170 -24.99 2.00 1.60
C GLU A 170 -25.05 2.13 0.08
N GLU A 171 -23.97 1.80 -0.65
CA GLU A 171 -23.87 2.05 -2.10
C GLU A 171 -23.55 0.83 -2.96
N GLN A 172 -23.52 -0.36 -2.34
CA GLN A 172 -23.17 -1.61 -3.01
C GLN A 172 -21.82 -1.51 -3.74
N ILE A 173 -20.88 -0.71 -3.21
CA ILE A 173 -19.52 -0.65 -3.72
C ILE A 173 -18.80 -1.88 -3.17
N LYS A 174 -18.52 -2.85 -4.04
CA LYS A 174 -17.69 -4.00 -3.68
C LYS A 174 -16.30 -3.48 -3.31
N THR A 175 -15.82 -3.78 -2.11
CA THR A 175 -14.48 -3.40 -1.62
C THR A 175 -13.98 -4.51 -0.70
N LEU A 176 -12.89 -4.28 0.05
CA LEU A 176 -12.43 -5.21 1.08
C LEU A 176 -13.57 -5.51 2.06
N SER A 177 -13.86 -6.80 2.26
CA SER A 177 -14.91 -7.26 3.17
C SER A 177 -14.24 -7.87 4.40
N PRO A 178 -14.29 -7.20 5.57
CA PRO A 178 -13.66 -7.69 6.80
C PRO A 178 -14.24 -9.03 7.25
N VAL A 179 -13.36 -9.93 7.72
CA VAL A 179 -13.70 -11.22 8.32
C VAL A 179 -13.53 -11.10 9.82
N ALA A 180 -14.54 -11.55 10.58
CA ALA A 180 -14.48 -11.55 12.03
C ALA A 180 -13.62 -12.71 12.56
N GLY A 181 -12.98 -12.48 13.70
CA GLY A 181 -12.34 -13.54 14.48
C GLY A 181 -13.35 -14.45 15.17
N ARG A 182 -12.84 -15.43 15.93
CA ARG A 182 -13.66 -16.33 16.75
C ARG A 182 -14.39 -15.62 17.90
N ASP A 183 -14.00 -14.39 18.20
CA ASP A 183 -14.60 -13.49 19.18
C ASP A 183 -15.61 -12.51 18.57
N ASP A 184 -15.96 -12.70 17.29
CA ASP A 184 -16.84 -11.84 16.49
C ASP A 184 -16.28 -10.42 16.25
N GLU A 185 -15.02 -10.15 16.60
CA GLU A 185 -14.37 -8.85 16.39
C GLU A 185 -13.62 -8.82 15.05
N MET A 186 -13.71 -7.69 14.34
CA MET A 186 -13.02 -7.49 13.05
C MET A 186 -11.54 -7.11 13.21
N ILE A 187 -11.13 -6.65 14.40
CA ILE A 187 -9.77 -6.20 14.70
C ILE A 187 -9.20 -7.09 15.80
N GLN A 188 -8.16 -7.85 15.45
CA GLN A 188 -7.52 -8.79 16.35
C GLN A 188 -6.28 -8.18 17.00
N SER A 189 -6.18 -8.24 18.33
CA SER A 189 -5.00 -7.80 19.09
C SER A 189 -4.05 -8.97 19.30
N ILE A 190 -2.79 -8.81 18.90
CA ILE A 190 -1.80 -9.89 18.84
C ILE A 190 -0.54 -9.49 19.61
N SER A 191 -0.05 -10.39 20.46
CA SER A 191 1.19 -10.22 21.22
C SER A 191 1.83 -11.60 21.47
N PRO A 192 2.57 -12.15 20.48
CA PRO A 192 3.24 -13.43 20.63
C PRO A 192 4.61 -13.27 21.28
N ASN A 193 5.06 -14.26 22.06
CA ASN A 193 6.44 -14.35 22.57
C ASN A 193 6.95 -13.08 23.28
N ASP A 194 6.11 -12.47 24.12
CA ASP A 194 6.39 -11.20 24.84
C ASP A 194 6.69 -10.00 23.92
N LEU A 195 6.39 -10.10 22.63
CA LEU A 195 6.48 -8.99 21.69
C LEU A 195 5.38 -7.95 21.96
N PRO A 196 5.60 -6.67 21.63
CA PRO A 196 4.60 -5.61 21.79
C PRO A 196 3.25 -5.94 21.14
N ILE A 197 2.18 -5.28 21.59
CA ILE A 197 0.87 -5.44 20.95
C ILE A 197 0.90 -4.84 19.54
N ARG A 198 0.39 -5.60 18.56
CA ARG A 198 0.01 -5.16 17.22
C ARG A 198 -1.42 -5.59 16.93
N TYR A 199 -1.99 -4.99 15.90
CA TYR A 199 -3.33 -5.34 15.43
C TYR A 199 -3.25 -6.02 14.07
N ALA A 200 -4.21 -6.90 13.80
CA ALA A 200 -4.44 -7.43 12.46
C ALA A 200 -5.92 -7.45 12.10
N THR A 201 -6.18 -7.33 10.80
CA THR A 201 -7.50 -7.50 10.18
C THR A 201 -7.37 -8.50 9.05
N VAL A 202 -8.42 -9.27 8.80
CA VAL A 202 -8.50 -10.20 7.66
C VAL A 202 -9.65 -9.78 6.77
N TYR A 203 -9.46 -9.91 5.46
CA TYR A 203 -10.45 -9.57 4.45
C TYR A 203 -10.67 -10.75 3.50
N ASN A 204 -11.91 -10.93 3.06
CA ASN A 204 -12.24 -11.88 1.99
C ASN A 204 -11.43 -11.56 0.72
N TRP A 205 -10.98 -12.60 0.03
CA TRP A 205 -10.32 -12.43 -1.26
C TRP A 205 -11.27 -11.85 -2.31
N ILE A 206 -10.77 -10.87 -3.07
CA ILE A 206 -11.47 -10.31 -4.22
C ILE A 206 -10.84 -10.93 -5.48
N PRO A 207 -11.54 -11.83 -6.18
CA PRO A 207 -11.02 -12.40 -7.41
C PRO A 207 -10.99 -11.33 -8.50
N GLY A 208 -9.90 -11.23 -9.24
CA GLY A 208 -9.78 -10.26 -10.33
C GLY A 208 -8.35 -9.87 -10.60
N GLU A 209 -8.19 -8.93 -11.52
CA GLU A 209 -6.92 -8.29 -11.83
C GLU A 209 -7.00 -6.82 -11.46
N THR A 210 -5.88 -6.22 -11.07
CA THR A 210 -5.78 -4.78 -10.84
C THR A 210 -6.07 -4.00 -12.12
N LEU A 211 -6.63 -2.80 -12.03
CA LEU A 211 -6.82 -1.92 -13.18
C LEU A 211 -5.48 -1.59 -13.86
N HIS A 212 -4.38 -1.58 -13.10
CA HIS A 212 -3.02 -1.47 -13.64
C HIS A 212 -2.64 -2.66 -14.53
N GLY A 213 -2.96 -3.89 -14.12
CA GLY A 213 -2.64 -5.12 -14.85
C GLY A 213 -3.44 -5.35 -16.13
N LEU A 214 -4.59 -4.67 -16.29
CA LEU A 214 -5.42 -4.78 -17.50
C LEU A 214 -4.74 -4.17 -18.73
N SER A 215 -4.86 -4.87 -19.86
CA SER A 215 -4.48 -4.33 -21.17
C SER A 215 -5.41 -3.19 -21.60
N ALA A 216 -4.97 -2.38 -22.56
CA ALA A 216 -5.78 -1.30 -23.12
C ALA A 216 -7.11 -1.80 -23.74
N ALA A 217 -7.14 -3.02 -24.27
CA ALA A 217 -8.35 -3.61 -24.85
C ALA A 217 -9.38 -4.04 -23.79
N GLU A 218 -8.93 -4.36 -22.57
CA GLU A 218 -9.78 -4.74 -21.44
C GLU A 218 -10.36 -3.52 -20.72
N LYS A 219 -9.76 -2.35 -20.88
CA LYS A 219 -10.24 -1.06 -20.38
C LYS A 219 -11.36 -0.50 -21.26
N THR A 220 -12.48 -1.23 -21.34
CA THR A 220 -13.60 -0.83 -22.20
C THR A 220 -14.24 0.48 -21.73
N PRO A 221 -14.93 1.23 -22.61
CA PRO A 221 -15.69 2.42 -22.23
C PRO A 221 -16.66 2.18 -21.07
N GLU A 222 -17.29 1.01 -21.01
CA GLU A 222 -18.21 0.64 -19.93
C GLU A 222 -17.48 0.52 -18.59
N LEU A 223 -16.29 -0.06 -18.57
CA LEU A 223 -15.45 -0.15 -17.38
C LEU A 223 -15.01 1.25 -16.93
N ILE A 224 -14.52 2.09 -17.84
CA ILE A 224 -14.09 3.46 -17.54
C ILE A 224 -15.25 4.30 -16.97
N ARG A 225 -16.46 4.18 -17.55
CA ARG A 225 -17.66 4.83 -17.01
C ARG A 225 -17.98 4.31 -15.61
N SER A 226 -17.87 2.99 -15.37
CA SER A 226 -18.14 2.39 -14.06
C SER A 226 -17.16 2.85 -12.97
N LEU A 227 -15.90 3.16 -13.34
CA LEU A 227 -14.93 3.78 -12.43
C LEU A 227 -15.41 5.17 -11.99
N GLY A 228 -15.94 5.97 -12.93
CA GLY A 228 -16.55 7.26 -12.62
C GLY A 228 -17.72 7.13 -11.64
N VAL A 229 -18.62 6.19 -11.92
CA VAL A 229 -19.77 5.88 -11.05
C VAL A 229 -19.30 5.46 -9.65
N MET A 230 -18.29 4.60 -9.54
CA MET A 230 -17.71 4.16 -8.27
C MET A 230 -17.23 5.34 -7.43
N VAL A 231 -16.40 6.23 -8.00
CA VAL A 231 -15.90 7.43 -7.30
C VAL A 231 -17.05 8.37 -6.93
N GLY A 232 -18.02 8.55 -7.82
CA GLY A 232 -19.21 9.36 -7.56
C GLY A 232 -20.03 8.85 -6.36
N ARG A 233 -20.21 7.53 -6.25
CA ARG A 233 -20.91 6.89 -5.11
C ARG A 233 -20.12 7.03 -3.81
N MET A 234 -18.80 6.84 -3.83
CA MET A 234 -17.96 7.05 -2.64
C MET A 234 -18.13 8.47 -2.09
N HIS A 235 -18.12 9.47 -2.97
CA HIS A 235 -18.31 10.86 -2.58
C HIS A 235 -19.74 11.16 -2.12
N ALA A 236 -20.76 10.53 -2.71
CA ALA A 236 -22.16 10.69 -2.30
C ALA A 236 -22.41 10.17 -0.87
N VAL A 237 -21.83 9.02 -0.53
CA VAL A 237 -21.83 8.51 0.85
C VAL A 237 -21.16 9.52 1.78
N SER A 238 -19.94 9.91 1.43
CA SER A 238 -19.16 10.84 2.24
C SER A 238 -19.91 12.14 2.56
N GLU A 239 -20.63 12.70 1.59
CA GLU A 239 -21.40 13.93 1.74
C GLU A 239 -22.54 13.81 2.78
N THR A 240 -23.10 12.61 2.95
CA THR A 240 -24.22 12.37 3.85
C THR A 240 -23.83 11.70 5.17
N LEU A 241 -22.64 11.08 5.23
CA LEU A 241 -22.18 10.30 6.34
C LEU A 241 -21.95 11.14 7.60
N GLU A 242 -22.58 10.76 8.69
CA GLU A 242 -22.26 11.28 10.02
C GLU A 242 -21.15 10.44 10.64
N LEU A 243 -20.02 11.09 10.95
CA LEU A 243 -18.86 10.40 11.50
C LEU A 243 -19.02 10.17 13.02
N PRO A 244 -18.77 8.94 13.51
CA PRO A 244 -18.76 8.67 14.94
C PRO A 244 -17.72 9.52 15.68
N SER A 245 -17.95 9.79 16.98
CA SER A 245 -17.03 10.61 17.79
C SER A 245 -15.62 10.04 17.97
N TRP A 246 -15.45 8.73 17.78
CA TRP A 246 -14.16 8.04 17.82
C TRP A 246 -13.47 7.99 16.44
N PHE A 247 -14.12 8.45 15.37
CA PHE A 247 -13.57 8.41 14.03
C PHE A 247 -12.27 9.21 13.97
N THR A 248 -11.20 8.55 13.55
CA THR A 248 -9.85 9.11 13.56
C THR A 248 -9.16 8.78 12.25
N ARG A 249 -9.10 9.74 11.34
CA ARG A 249 -8.38 9.65 10.06
C ARG A 249 -7.71 10.99 9.71
N PRO A 250 -6.70 10.99 8.82
CA PRO A 250 -6.10 12.23 8.36
C PRO A 250 -7.15 13.20 7.78
N ARG A 251 -6.86 14.50 7.92
CA ARG A 251 -7.52 15.54 7.16
C ARG A 251 -6.48 16.13 6.20
N TYR A 252 -6.75 16.01 4.92
CA TYR A 252 -6.00 16.60 3.81
C TYR A 252 -6.54 18.01 3.54
N ASP A 253 -6.64 18.80 4.61
CA ASP A 253 -7.22 20.14 4.62
C ASP A 253 -6.18 21.22 4.34
N THR A 254 -6.59 22.48 4.54
CA THR A 254 -5.74 23.64 4.28
C THR A 254 -4.43 23.59 5.04
N ASP A 255 -4.45 23.16 6.30
CA ASP A 255 -3.27 23.09 7.16
C ASP A 255 -2.32 22.00 6.66
N TRP A 256 -2.85 20.83 6.28
CA TRP A 256 -2.05 19.74 5.72
C TRP A 256 -1.35 20.15 4.42
N ILE A 257 -2.08 20.74 3.48
CA ILE A 257 -1.54 21.16 2.19
C ILE A 257 -0.52 22.30 2.38
N THR A 258 -0.82 23.26 3.26
CA THR A 258 0.12 24.33 3.58
C THR A 258 1.40 23.78 4.20
N ALA A 259 1.30 22.84 5.14
CA ALA A 259 2.47 22.19 5.74
C ALA A 259 3.30 21.44 4.70
N LYS A 260 2.67 20.74 3.75
CA LYS A 260 3.34 20.08 2.62
C LYS A 260 4.13 21.09 1.77
N ILE A 261 3.51 22.21 1.40
CA ILE A 261 4.17 23.29 0.64
C ILE A 261 5.33 23.90 1.44
N GLN A 262 5.16 24.16 2.75
CA GLN A 262 6.22 24.70 3.60
C GLN A 262 7.39 23.73 3.76
N ALA A 263 7.14 22.42 3.85
CA ALA A 263 8.19 21.42 3.87
C ALA A 263 8.99 21.42 2.56
N ALA A 264 8.31 21.52 1.40
CA ALA A 264 8.97 21.67 0.10
C ALA A 264 9.79 22.98 0.02
N LEU A 265 9.34 24.07 0.65
CA LEU A 265 10.07 25.33 0.73
C LEU A 265 11.28 25.28 1.69
N GLY A 266 11.22 24.47 2.75
CA GLY A 266 12.19 24.48 3.86
C GLY A 266 13.30 23.43 3.79
N ASN A 267 13.18 22.43 2.91
CA ASN A 267 14.08 21.27 2.90
C ASN A 267 15.33 21.42 2.03
N ASP A 268 15.47 22.48 1.24
CA ASP A 268 16.60 22.57 0.31
C ASP A 268 17.29 23.95 0.33
N THR A 269 18.54 23.96 0.81
CA THR A 269 19.44 25.12 0.77
C THR A 269 19.88 25.49 -0.67
N ASP A 270 19.60 24.63 -1.66
CA ASP A 270 19.86 24.86 -3.09
C ASP A 270 18.60 25.22 -3.91
N THR A 271 17.44 25.48 -3.25
CA THR A 271 16.21 25.86 -3.97
C THR A 271 16.42 27.15 -4.77
N SER A 272 16.23 27.10 -6.09
CA SER A 272 16.40 28.28 -6.94
C SER A 272 15.33 29.34 -6.65
N ALA A 273 15.63 30.62 -6.88
CA ALA A 273 14.64 31.70 -6.74
C ALA A 273 13.38 31.48 -7.61
N ALA A 274 13.53 30.82 -8.76
CA ALA A 274 12.42 30.50 -9.64
C ALA A 274 11.50 29.43 -9.04
N GLU A 275 12.06 28.45 -8.33
CA GLU A 275 11.31 27.38 -7.67
C GLU A 275 10.60 27.88 -6.42
N LEU A 276 11.26 28.72 -5.61
CA LEU A 276 10.60 29.44 -4.50
C LEU A 276 9.42 30.29 -5.00
N ALA A 277 9.57 30.97 -6.15
CA ALA A 277 8.48 31.74 -6.74
C ALA A 277 7.31 30.86 -7.20
N LYS A 278 7.58 29.67 -7.77
CA LYS A 278 6.55 28.70 -8.14
C LYS A 278 5.79 28.18 -6.92
N LEU A 279 6.50 27.75 -5.88
CA LEU A 279 5.90 27.23 -4.64
C LEU A 279 5.06 28.30 -3.92
N SER A 280 5.52 29.55 -3.90
CA SER A 280 4.77 30.69 -3.37
C SER A 280 3.49 31.00 -4.18
N ALA A 281 3.57 30.93 -5.52
CA ALA A 281 2.41 31.09 -6.38
C ALA A 281 1.41 29.94 -6.20
N LEU A 282 1.88 28.70 -6.03
CA LEU A 282 1.05 27.53 -5.75
C LEU A 282 0.33 27.67 -4.41
N SER A 283 1.04 28.08 -3.35
CA SER A 283 0.43 28.40 -2.06
C SER A 283 -0.65 29.48 -2.17
N SER A 284 -0.39 30.54 -2.93
CA SER A 284 -1.37 31.63 -3.13
C SER A 284 -2.63 31.16 -3.87
N ARG A 285 -2.47 30.35 -4.92
CA ARG A 285 -3.59 29.76 -5.67
C ARG A 285 -4.40 28.79 -4.82
N PHE A 286 -3.74 27.98 -4.00
CA PHE A 286 -4.42 27.07 -3.09
C PHE A 286 -5.21 27.83 -2.02
N SER A 287 -4.62 28.88 -1.41
CA SER A 287 -5.35 29.77 -0.49
C SER A 287 -6.57 30.43 -1.14
N GLN A 288 -6.46 30.82 -2.42
CA GLN A 288 -7.61 31.35 -3.17
C GLN A 288 -8.68 30.27 -3.38
N PHE A 289 -8.29 29.06 -3.78
CA PHE A 289 -9.20 27.94 -3.93
C PHE A 289 -9.99 27.65 -2.64
N VAL A 290 -9.31 27.60 -1.49
CA VAL A 290 -9.94 27.44 -0.17
C VAL A 290 -10.91 28.57 0.13
N ALA A 291 -10.55 29.82 -0.18
CA ALA A 291 -11.42 30.98 0.06
C ALA A 291 -12.69 30.96 -0.82
N GLU A 292 -12.60 30.39 -2.03
CA GLU A 292 -13.71 30.31 -2.99
C GLU A 292 -14.64 29.12 -2.72
N HIS A 293 -14.09 27.97 -2.32
CA HIS A 293 -14.83 26.70 -2.25
C HIS A 293 -15.11 26.23 -0.82
N GLY A 294 -14.30 26.65 0.16
CA GLY A 294 -14.42 26.21 1.55
C GLY A 294 -14.29 24.69 1.72
N GLU A 295 -14.82 24.18 2.82
CA GLU A 295 -14.85 22.74 3.16
C GLU A 295 -16.30 22.26 3.38
N GLU A 296 -17.25 22.82 2.62
CA GLU A 296 -18.65 22.38 2.65
C GLU A 296 -18.77 20.93 2.15
N ARG A 297 -19.84 20.24 2.55
CA ARG A 297 -20.00 18.78 2.37
C ARG A 297 -20.02 18.32 0.91
N ASP A 298 -20.38 19.21 -0.02
CA ASP A 298 -20.39 18.97 -1.45
C ASP A 298 -19.01 19.09 -2.11
N VAL A 299 -18.04 19.66 -1.40
CA VAL A 299 -16.65 19.91 -1.86
C VAL A 299 -15.63 19.05 -1.12
N PHE A 300 -15.81 18.86 0.19
CA PHE A 300 -14.85 18.25 1.09
C PHE A 300 -15.51 17.16 1.96
N GLY A 301 -14.88 15.99 2.03
CA GLY A 301 -15.39 14.85 2.78
C GLY A 301 -14.42 13.67 2.76
N LEU A 302 -14.87 12.48 3.18
CA LEU A 302 -14.06 11.27 3.04
C LEU A 302 -13.74 10.96 1.57
N ILE A 303 -12.45 10.89 1.31
CA ILE A 303 -11.82 10.44 0.07
C ILE A 303 -10.94 9.23 0.36
N HIS A 304 -10.69 8.42 -0.66
CA HIS A 304 -9.73 7.32 -0.59
C HIS A 304 -8.29 7.80 -0.51
N SER A 305 -8.00 8.96 -1.12
CA SER A 305 -6.71 9.65 -1.24
C SER A 305 -5.58 8.88 -1.94
N ASP A 306 -5.86 7.69 -2.48
CA ASP A 306 -4.88 6.84 -3.17
C ASP A 306 -5.54 5.90 -4.19
N LEU A 307 -6.47 6.41 -5.01
CA LEU A 307 -7.15 5.66 -6.08
C LEU A 307 -6.24 5.44 -7.31
N GLU A 308 -5.03 4.98 -7.06
CA GLU A 308 -4.12 4.56 -8.11
C GLU A 308 -4.64 3.25 -8.76
N PRO A 309 -4.38 3.01 -10.05
CA PRO A 309 -4.89 1.83 -10.76
C PRO A 309 -4.49 0.48 -10.14
N HIS A 310 -3.41 0.43 -9.36
CA HIS A 310 -3.01 -0.80 -8.65
C HIS A 310 -3.83 -1.06 -7.38
N ASN A 311 -4.54 -0.05 -6.87
CA ASN A 311 -5.45 -0.12 -5.72
C ASN A 311 -6.92 -0.32 -6.13
N ILE A 312 -7.18 -0.70 -7.37
CA ILE A 312 -8.53 -1.00 -7.86
C ILE A 312 -8.51 -2.37 -8.51
N ILE A 313 -9.23 -3.34 -7.92
CA ILE A 313 -9.37 -4.69 -8.48
C ILE A 313 -10.61 -4.73 -9.36
N ILE A 314 -10.48 -5.22 -10.59
CA ILE A 314 -11.60 -5.45 -11.49
C ILE A 314 -12.08 -6.89 -11.29
N SER A 315 -13.24 -7.02 -10.64
CA SER A 315 -13.85 -8.30 -10.27
C SER A 315 -15.21 -8.43 -10.93
N ASP A 316 -15.42 -9.49 -11.72
CA ASP A 316 -16.64 -9.71 -12.51
C ASP A 316 -17.04 -8.47 -13.35
N GLY A 317 -16.05 -7.77 -13.91
CA GLY A 317 -16.25 -6.56 -14.69
C GLY A 317 -16.69 -5.33 -13.89
N GLN A 318 -16.57 -5.35 -12.55
CA GLN A 318 -16.87 -4.23 -11.67
C GLN A 318 -15.61 -3.77 -10.92
N PRO A 319 -15.41 -2.45 -10.77
CA PRO A 319 -14.27 -1.94 -10.02
C PRO A 319 -14.50 -2.07 -8.51
N CYS A 320 -13.48 -2.57 -7.82
CA CYS A 320 -13.45 -2.75 -6.37
C CYS A 320 -12.27 -1.96 -5.81
N PRO A 321 -12.48 -0.78 -5.21
CA PRO A 321 -11.38 -0.01 -4.62
C PRO A 321 -10.89 -0.76 -3.37
N VAL A 322 -9.57 -0.83 -3.19
CA VAL A 322 -8.91 -1.49 -2.07
C VAL A 322 -7.81 -0.60 -1.51
N ASP A 323 -7.23 -1.00 -0.39
CA ASP A 323 -6.14 -0.27 0.28
C ASP A 323 -6.51 1.12 0.80
N VAL A 324 -7.39 1.14 1.80
CA VAL A 324 -7.83 2.35 2.49
C VAL A 324 -6.83 2.80 3.60
N MET A 325 -5.52 2.60 3.44
CA MET A 325 -4.57 3.00 4.49
C MET A 325 -4.41 4.50 4.64
N GLU A 326 -4.62 5.24 3.56
CA GLU A 326 -4.51 6.70 3.53
C GLU A 326 -5.87 7.39 3.57
N PHE A 327 -7.01 6.67 3.43
CA PHE A 327 -8.32 7.33 3.35
C PHE A 327 -8.56 8.37 4.48
N GLY A 328 -9.21 9.47 4.18
CA GLY A 328 -9.33 10.57 5.12
C GLY A 328 -10.23 11.67 4.58
N SER A 329 -10.41 12.73 5.36
CA SER A 329 -11.20 13.87 4.87
C SER A 329 -10.35 14.73 3.94
N GLY A 330 -10.80 15.01 2.73
CA GLY A 330 -10.09 15.78 1.72
C GLY A 330 -11.04 16.33 0.66
N TYR A 331 -10.49 17.09 -0.28
CA TYR A 331 -11.25 17.61 -1.41
C TYR A 331 -11.54 16.49 -2.41
N TYR A 332 -12.81 16.31 -2.80
CA TYR A 332 -13.24 15.25 -3.72
C TYR A 332 -12.50 15.27 -5.07
N ILE A 333 -12.06 16.46 -5.51
CA ILE A 333 -11.29 16.60 -6.74
C ILE A 333 -9.97 15.83 -6.71
N SER A 334 -9.43 15.55 -5.52
CA SER A 334 -8.21 14.76 -5.35
C SER A 334 -8.39 13.32 -5.82
N ASP A 335 -9.45 12.63 -5.39
CA ASP A 335 -9.73 11.25 -5.84
C ASP A 335 -10.03 11.20 -7.34
N ILE A 336 -10.77 12.19 -7.86
CA ILE A 336 -11.04 12.34 -9.30
C ILE A 336 -9.73 12.48 -10.07
N LEU A 337 -8.81 13.33 -9.59
CA LEU A 337 -7.51 13.53 -10.21
C LEU A 337 -6.66 12.26 -10.19
N THR A 338 -6.49 11.65 -9.02
CA THR A 338 -5.61 10.49 -8.81
C THR A 338 -5.91 9.37 -9.80
N LEU A 339 -7.20 9.13 -10.09
CA LEU A 339 -7.58 8.10 -11.05
C LEU A 339 -7.59 8.61 -12.50
N SER A 340 -8.19 9.78 -12.77
CA SER A 340 -8.40 10.26 -14.15
C SER A 340 -7.12 10.65 -14.89
N ARG A 341 -6.03 10.97 -14.16
CA ARG A 341 -4.72 11.27 -14.75
C ARG A 341 -4.08 10.08 -15.50
N HIS A 342 -4.58 8.86 -15.27
CA HIS A 342 -4.13 7.64 -15.97
C HIS A 342 -4.89 7.35 -17.27
N PHE A 343 -5.85 8.20 -17.62
CA PHE A 343 -6.73 8.03 -18.79
C PHE A 343 -6.36 9.00 -19.90
N SER A 344 -6.59 8.58 -21.15
CA SER A 344 -6.61 9.47 -22.31
C SER A 344 -7.75 10.50 -22.21
N GLU A 345 -7.71 11.57 -23.01
CA GLU A 345 -8.76 12.61 -22.99
C GLU A 345 -10.17 12.05 -23.27
N ASP A 346 -10.29 11.07 -24.17
CA ASP A 346 -11.55 10.39 -24.48
C ASP A 346 -12.05 9.56 -23.29
N GLU A 347 -11.16 8.80 -22.65
CA GLU A 347 -11.47 8.02 -21.46
C GLU A 347 -11.82 8.91 -20.26
N GLN A 348 -11.12 10.03 -20.06
CA GLN A 348 -11.46 11.03 -19.04
C GLN A 348 -12.89 11.54 -19.25
N THR A 349 -13.27 11.83 -20.49
CA THR A 349 -14.64 12.26 -20.81
C THR A 349 -15.67 11.20 -20.39
N ILE A 350 -15.40 9.93 -20.65
CA ILE A 350 -16.27 8.81 -20.25
C ILE A 350 -16.31 8.63 -18.73
N PHE A 351 -15.17 8.74 -18.06
CA PHE A 351 -15.06 8.68 -16.61
C PHE A 351 -15.87 9.81 -15.94
N PHE A 352 -15.73 11.05 -16.43
CA PHE A 352 -16.49 12.19 -15.94
C PHE A 352 -18.00 12.03 -16.17
N GLN A 353 -18.42 11.49 -17.32
CA GLN A 353 -19.83 11.16 -17.55
C GLN A 353 -20.35 10.17 -16.49
N GLY A 354 -19.60 9.11 -16.20
CA GLY A 354 -19.96 8.14 -15.16
C GLY A 354 -20.05 8.76 -13.77
N TYR A 355 -19.09 9.63 -13.40
CA TYR A 355 -19.14 10.37 -12.14
C TYR A 355 -20.39 11.26 -12.04
N GLN A 356 -20.70 11.97 -13.13
CA GLN A 356 -21.85 12.87 -13.24
C GLN A 356 -23.21 12.18 -13.22
N GLU A 357 -23.28 10.86 -13.35
CA GLU A 357 -24.51 10.09 -13.11
C GLU A 357 -24.90 10.09 -11.62
N ILE A 358 -23.94 10.31 -10.72
CA ILE A 358 -24.14 10.27 -9.27
C ILE A 358 -24.08 11.67 -8.67
N ARG A 359 -23.04 12.46 -9.01
CA ARG A 359 -22.85 13.82 -8.49
C ARG A 359 -22.31 14.77 -9.56
N PRO A 360 -22.75 16.03 -9.60
CA PRO A 360 -22.20 17.00 -10.54
C PRO A 360 -20.70 17.24 -10.28
N LEU A 361 -19.94 17.48 -11.35
CA LEU A 361 -18.59 18.03 -11.23
C LEU A 361 -18.68 19.54 -10.89
N PRO A 362 -17.69 20.10 -10.17
CA PRO A 362 -17.57 21.54 -9.99
C PRO A 362 -17.54 22.28 -11.33
N THR A 363 -18.05 23.51 -11.38
CA THR A 363 -18.11 24.27 -12.66
C THR A 363 -16.71 24.58 -13.20
N ASP A 364 -15.74 24.76 -12.31
CA ASP A 364 -14.34 25.04 -12.55
C ASP A 364 -13.44 23.80 -12.34
N TYR A 365 -14.00 22.59 -12.44
CA TYR A 365 -13.26 21.34 -12.15
C TYR A 365 -11.92 21.22 -12.91
N ARG A 366 -11.81 21.77 -14.12
CA ARG A 366 -10.55 21.75 -14.90
C ARG A 366 -9.46 22.60 -14.24
N GLN A 367 -9.82 23.76 -13.70
CA GLN A 367 -8.91 24.61 -12.94
C GLN A 367 -8.49 23.90 -11.64
N GLN A 368 -9.44 23.24 -10.97
CA GLN A 368 -9.16 22.49 -9.76
C GLN A 368 -8.24 21.28 -10.04
N LEU A 369 -8.49 20.49 -11.08
CA LEU A 369 -7.61 19.38 -11.48
C LEU A 369 -6.18 19.85 -11.73
N ALA A 370 -6.00 20.96 -12.45
CA ALA A 370 -4.66 21.51 -12.71
C ALA A 370 -3.96 21.97 -11.42
N LEU A 371 -4.69 22.61 -10.50
CA LEU A 371 -4.15 23.00 -9.19
C LEU A 371 -3.74 21.77 -8.36
N PHE A 372 -4.60 20.76 -8.28
CA PHE A 372 -4.34 19.57 -7.48
C PHE A 372 -3.25 18.68 -8.09
N GLU A 373 -3.06 18.68 -9.42
CA GLU A 373 -1.91 18.01 -10.06
C GLU A 373 -0.59 18.67 -9.63
N GLU A 374 -0.53 20.00 -9.58
CA GLU A 374 0.66 20.70 -9.07
C GLU A 374 0.92 20.41 -7.58
N LEU A 375 -0.14 20.27 -6.77
CA LEU A 375 -0.02 19.90 -5.35
C LEU A 375 0.38 18.44 -5.13
N TYR A 376 -0.08 17.54 -5.99
CA TYR A 376 0.26 16.12 -5.96
C TYR A 376 1.75 15.91 -6.26
N MET A 377 2.31 16.69 -7.18
CA MET A 377 3.72 16.63 -7.59
C MET A 377 4.72 17.26 -6.60
N LEU A 378 4.25 17.89 -5.51
CA LEU A 378 5.07 18.29 -4.36
C LEU A 378 5.48 17.06 -3.54
#